data_AF-A0A0J7KQC1-F1
#
_entry.id   AF-A0A0J7KQC1-F1
#
_cell.length_a   1.000
_cell.length_b   1.000
_cell.length_c   1.000
_cell.angle_alpha   90.00
_cell.angle_beta   90.00
_cell.angle_gamma   90.00
#
_symmetry.space_group_name_H-M   'P 1'
#
loop_
_entity.id
_entity.type
_entity.pdbx_description
1 polymer ?
#
loop_
_entity_poly.entity_id
_entity_poly.type
_entity_poly.pdbx_seq_one_letter_code
_entity_poly.pdbx_strand_id
1 'polypeptide(L)'
;MYATIDLDGRKIKHTIYVVKDDFPMEYEGILGIDFLQKQQVSCDYKKRELRIGDAVLKLLPYDKITLKPRSETIIQAATDRNEIGVIRAEETAPGIYIGRCLVEPENYSCPISVINTTDQIIEIRTPLVKIEDIDTDNPHAIYTIQLEKTRSHPSSRNKQI
;
A
#
# COMPACT_ATOMS: atom_id res chain seq x y z
N MET A 1 -4.34 32.00 -0.97
CA MET A 1 -5.71 31.52 -1.25
C MET A 1 -6.25 30.85 0.02
N TYR A 2 -7.57 30.78 0.24
CA TYR A 2 -8.11 29.93 1.32
C TYR A 2 -8.56 28.59 0.73
N ALA A 3 -8.19 27.50 1.39
CA ALA A 3 -8.70 26.17 1.09
C ALA A 3 -9.32 25.56 2.35
N THR A 4 -10.13 24.53 2.15
CA THR A 4 -10.73 23.75 3.23
C THR A 4 -10.07 22.39 3.25
N ILE A 5 -9.46 22.04 4.37
CA ILE A 5 -8.86 20.73 4.62
C ILE A 5 -9.90 19.91 5.38
N ASP A 6 -10.21 18.71 4.89
CA ASP A 6 -11.04 17.74 5.60
C ASP A 6 -10.13 16.83 6.43
N LEU A 7 -10.30 16.85 7.75
CA LEU A 7 -9.54 16.02 8.69
C LEU A 7 -10.53 15.32 9.61
N ASP A 8 -10.73 14.02 9.37
CA ASP A 8 -11.62 13.18 10.18
C ASP A 8 -13.04 13.78 10.31
N GLY A 9 -13.59 14.22 9.17
CA GLY A 9 -14.90 14.87 9.08
C GLY A 9 -14.93 16.33 9.55
N ARG A 10 -13.81 16.88 10.04
CA ARG A 10 -13.70 18.29 10.44
C ARG A 10 -13.18 19.11 9.26
N LYS A 11 -13.96 20.12 8.89
CA LYS A 11 -13.60 21.07 7.83
C LYS A 11 -12.84 22.27 8.41
N ILE A 12 -11.55 22.36 8.10
CA ILE A 12 -10.67 23.42 8.59
C ILE A 12 -10.36 24.38 7.45
N LYS A 13 -10.78 25.64 7.58
CA LYS A 13 -10.42 26.70 6.62
C LYS A 13 -9.04 27.25 6.95
N HIS A 14 -8.12 27.15 6.00
CA HIS A 14 -6.74 27.60 6.16
C HIS A 14 -6.22 28.31 4.91
N THR A 15 -5.27 29.22 5.11
CA THR A 15 -4.62 29.92 4.00
C THR A 15 -3.57 28.99 3.40
N ILE A 16 -3.61 28.77 2.10
CA ILE A 16 -2.62 27.95 1.39
C ILE A 16 -1.95 28.79 0.30
N TYR A 17 -0.66 28.55 0.12
CA TYR A 17 0.14 29.04 -0.99
C TYR A 17 0.13 27.99 -2.09
N VAL A 18 -0.42 28.34 -3.25
CA VAL A 18 -0.44 27.47 -4.42
C VAL A 18 0.79 27.79 -5.26
N VAL A 19 1.58 26.76 -5.52
CA VAL A 19 2.74 26.82 -6.42
C VAL A 19 2.36 26.18 -7.76
N LYS A 20 3.18 26.40 -8.78
CA LYS A 20 3.01 25.72 -10.07
C LYS A 20 3.34 24.23 -9.94
N ASP A 21 2.80 23.44 -10.85
CA ASP A 21 3.00 21.98 -10.88
C ASP A 21 4.46 21.57 -11.15
N ASP A 22 5.29 22.49 -11.68
CA ASP A 22 6.73 22.28 -11.90
C ASP A 22 7.60 22.58 -10.67
N PHE A 23 6.98 22.90 -9.52
CA PHE A 23 7.70 23.12 -8.27
C PHE A 23 8.40 21.82 -7.82
N PRO A 24 9.69 21.88 -7.41
CA PRO A 24 10.51 20.69 -7.17
C PRO A 24 10.17 20.04 -5.82
N MET A 25 8.97 19.47 -5.72
CA MET A 25 8.47 18.81 -4.53
C MET A 25 7.81 17.50 -4.90
N GLU A 26 8.16 16.47 -4.15
CA GLU A 26 7.66 15.12 -4.34
C GLU A 26 6.26 14.87 -3.73
N TYR A 27 5.77 15.84 -2.94
CA TYR A 27 4.54 15.81 -2.16
C TYR A 27 3.48 16.74 -2.76
N GLU A 28 2.20 16.47 -2.49
CA GLU A 28 1.09 17.33 -2.93
C GLU A 28 1.00 18.64 -2.15
N GLY A 29 1.58 18.71 -0.95
CA GLY A 29 1.55 19.92 -0.15
C GLY A 29 2.32 19.83 1.16
N ILE A 30 2.48 20.99 1.79
CA ILE A 30 3.15 21.14 3.10
C ILE A 30 2.17 21.83 4.05
N LEU A 31 1.97 21.24 5.22
CA LEU A 31 1.30 21.92 6.33
C LEU A 31 2.35 22.68 7.14
N GLY A 32 2.29 24.02 7.05
CA GLY A 32 3.21 24.92 7.73
C GLY A 32 2.99 24.98 9.24
N ILE A 33 3.97 25.54 9.94
CA ILE A 33 3.92 25.74 11.40
C ILE A 33 2.76 26.65 11.83
N ASP A 34 2.32 27.56 10.96
CA ASP A 34 1.16 28.41 11.18
C ASP A 34 -0.14 27.60 11.27
N PHE A 35 -0.31 26.58 10.43
CA PHE A 35 -1.41 25.62 10.56
C PHE A 35 -1.32 24.88 11.90
N LEU A 36 -0.13 24.33 12.21
CA LEU A 36 0.09 23.53 13.41
C LEU A 36 -0.20 24.33 14.69
N GLN A 37 0.30 25.57 14.77
CA GLN A 37 0.06 26.47 15.90
C GLN A 37 -1.42 26.87 16.00
N LYS A 38 -2.05 27.23 14.87
CA LYS A 38 -3.45 27.67 14.84
C LYS A 38 -4.41 26.56 15.28
N GLN A 39 -4.13 25.31 14.92
CA GLN A 39 -4.94 24.16 15.30
C GLN A 39 -4.46 23.48 16.60
N GLN A 40 -3.49 24.08 17.31
CA GLN A 40 -2.92 23.56 18.56
C GLN A 40 -2.51 22.09 18.44
N VAL A 41 -1.85 21.77 17.33
CA VAL A 41 -1.45 20.40 17.01
C VAL A 41 -0.44 19.88 18.02
N SER A 42 -0.68 18.67 18.51
CA SER A 42 0.26 17.94 19.35
C SER A 42 0.91 16.81 18.55
N CYS A 43 2.24 16.81 18.46
CA CYS A 43 3.01 15.80 17.76
C CYS A 43 3.66 14.83 18.77
N ASP A 44 3.31 13.55 18.71
CA ASP A 44 3.99 12.48 19.44
C ASP A 44 4.81 11.63 18.46
N TYR A 45 6.09 11.99 18.32
CA TYR A 45 7.01 11.29 17.42
C TYR A 45 7.36 9.87 17.89
N LYS A 46 7.22 9.55 19.19
CA LYS A 46 7.46 8.20 19.69
C LYS A 46 6.35 7.26 19.26
N LYS A 47 5.11 7.74 19.26
CA LYS A 47 3.93 7.01 18.79
C LYS A 47 3.66 7.17 17.29
N ARG A 48 4.42 8.03 16.61
CA ARG A 48 4.19 8.43 15.22
C ARG A 48 2.76 8.92 15.01
N GLU A 49 2.33 9.84 15.87
CA GLU A 49 0.96 10.36 15.88
C GLU A 49 0.96 11.89 15.90
N LEU A 50 -0.05 12.46 15.26
CA LEU A 50 -0.34 13.88 15.26
C LEU A 50 -1.80 14.07 15.70
N ARG A 51 -2.03 14.87 16.73
CA ARG A 51 -3.36 15.11 17.29
C ARG A 51 -3.84 16.52 16.96
N ILE A 52 -5.06 16.62 16.42
CA ILE A 52 -5.71 17.87 16.05
C ILE A 52 -7.11 17.89 16.67
N GLY A 53 -7.24 18.54 17.83
CA GLY A 53 -8.43 18.36 18.67
C GLY A 53 -8.56 16.89 19.09
N ASP A 54 -9.65 16.24 18.71
CA ASP A 54 -9.89 14.82 19.03
C ASP A 54 -9.41 13.88 17.93
N ALA A 55 -9.09 14.39 16.73
CA ALA A 55 -8.61 13.59 15.63
C ALA A 55 -7.16 13.15 15.87
N VAL A 56 -6.87 11.87 15.63
CA VAL A 56 -5.53 11.29 15.74
C VAL A 56 -5.10 10.80 14.36
N LEU A 57 -4.10 11.44 13.78
CA LEU A 57 -3.51 11.10 12.50
C LEU A 57 -2.22 10.31 12.72
N LYS A 58 -2.05 9.21 12.00
CA LYS A 58 -0.83 8.39 12.04
C LYS A 58 0.19 8.91 11.04
N LEU A 59 1.42 9.12 11.50
CA LEU A 59 2.55 9.48 10.65
C LEU A 59 3.08 8.21 9.98
N LEU A 60 2.71 8.04 8.72
CA LEU A 60 3.13 6.91 7.91
C LEU A 60 4.57 7.12 7.40
N PRO A 61 5.37 6.03 7.29
CA PRO A 61 6.69 6.11 6.68
C PRO A 61 6.59 6.52 5.21
N TYR A 62 7.53 7.35 4.78
CA TYR A 62 7.65 7.81 3.40
C TYR A 62 9.08 7.57 2.94
N ASP A 63 9.39 6.29 2.72
CA ASP A 63 10.73 5.86 2.37
C ASP A 63 10.79 5.51 0.88
N LYS A 64 11.94 5.78 0.26
CA LYS A 64 12.26 5.29 -1.07
C LYS A 64 12.80 3.88 -0.96
N ILE A 65 12.24 2.98 -1.76
CA ILE A 65 12.55 1.56 -1.75
C ILE A 65 13.04 1.18 -3.13
N THR A 66 14.25 0.62 -3.19
CA THR A 66 14.87 0.16 -4.44
C THR A 66 14.52 -1.30 -4.70
N LEU A 67 13.83 -1.56 -5.80
CA LEU A 67 13.49 -2.91 -6.26
C LEU A 67 14.51 -3.36 -7.30
N LYS A 68 15.09 -4.55 -7.10
CA LYS A 68 16.01 -5.14 -8.08
C LYS A 68 15.24 -5.65 -9.30
N PRO A 69 15.85 -5.67 -10.50
CA PRO A 69 15.25 -6.25 -11.69
C PRO A 69 14.84 -7.70 -11.48
N ARG A 70 13.75 -8.13 -12.12
CA ARG A 70 13.29 -9.53 -12.16
C ARG A 70 13.30 -10.22 -10.79
N SER A 71 12.84 -9.53 -9.76
CA SER A 71 12.94 -10.02 -8.39
C SER A 71 11.68 -9.75 -7.57
N GLU A 72 11.46 -10.62 -6.61
CA GLU A 72 10.52 -10.42 -5.51
C GLU A 72 11.29 -9.85 -4.32
N THR A 73 10.75 -8.81 -3.68
CA THR A 73 11.32 -8.15 -2.50
C THR A 73 10.23 -8.00 -1.45
N ILE A 74 10.51 -8.42 -0.21
CA ILE A 74 9.63 -8.16 0.94
C ILE A 74 9.95 -6.78 1.48
N ILE A 75 8.94 -5.91 1.52
CA ILE A 75 9.07 -4.52 1.96
C ILE A 75 8.03 -4.20 3.03
N GLN A 76 8.24 -3.14 3.80
CA GLN A 76 7.21 -2.60 4.68
C GLN A 76 6.29 -1.68 3.87
N ALA A 77 4.98 -1.87 4.02
CA ALA A 77 3.94 -1.03 3.44
C ALA A 77 3.09 -0.40 4.55
N ALA A 78 2.56 0.78 4.26
CA ALA A 78 1.60 1.44 5.15
C ALA A 78 0.18 0.89 4.90
N THR A 79 -0.63 0.81 5.95
CA THR A 79 -2.04 0.39 5.89
C THR A 79 -2.94 1.35 6.66
N ASP A 80 -4.23 1.30 6.41
CA ASP A 80 -5.26 2.09 7.10
C ASP A 80 -5.77 1.44 8.40
N ARG A 81 -5.41 0.18 8.68
CA ARG A 81 -5.86 -0.56 9.88
C ARG A 81 -4.86 -1.57 10.44
N ASN A 82 -5.02 -1.92 11.72
CA ASN A 82 -4.24 -2.93 12.46
C ASN A 82 -5.07 -4.18 12.73
N GLU A 83 -5.58 -4.78 11.67
CA GLU A 83 -6.39 -5.99 11.74
C GLU A 83 -5.83 -7.03 10.78
N ILE A 84 -5.90 -8.30 11.18
CA ILE A 84 -5.49 -9.40 10.33
C ILE A 84 -6.37 -9.41 9.08
N GLY A 85 -5.76 -9.50 7.91
CA GLY A 85 -6.51 -9.54 6.67
C GLY A 85 -5.67 -9.86 5.45
N VAL A 86 -6.29 -9.73 4.28
CA VAL A 86 -5.68 -10.06 2.99
C VAL A 86 -5.50 -8.79 2.16
N ILE A 87 -4.28 -8.60 1.67
CA ILE A 87 -3.99 -7.62 0.62
C ILE A 87 -4.19 -8.30 -0.72
N ARG A 88 -4.94 -7.67 -1.63
CA ARG A 88 -5.15 -8.19 -2.98
C ARG A 88 -3.91 -7.96 -3.83
N ALA A 89 -3.69 -8.89 -4.76
CA ALA A 89 -2.68 -8.67 -5.78
C ALA A 89 -3.12 -7.54 -6.72
N GLU A 90 -2.22 -6.63 -7.00
CA GLU A 90 -2.46 -5.51 -7.92
C GLU A 90 -1.16 -5.11 -8.63
N GLU A 91 -1.30 -4.50 -9.80
CA GLU A 91 -0.19 -3.90 -10.53
C GLU A 91 -0.20 -2.39 -10.25
N THR A 92 0.77 -1.91 -9.49
CA THR A 92 0.83 -0.49 -9.07
C THR A 92 1.45 0.41 -10.14
N ALA A 93 2.30 -0.18 -10.98
CA ALA A 93 2.89 0.44 -12.16
C ALA A 93 3.27 -0.67 -13.17
N PRO A 94 3.45 -0.37 -14.46
CA PRO A 94 3.83 -1.37 -15.46
C PRO A 94 5.04 -2.22 -15.02
N GLY A 95 4.81 -3.51 -14.79
CA GLY A 95 5.84 -4.46 -14.34
C GLY A 95 6.18 -4.44 -12.85
N ILE A 96 5.41 -3.71 -12.03
CA ILE A 96 5.52 -3.70 -10.56
C ILE A 96 4.22 -4.23 -9.95
N TYR A 97 4.31 -5.39 -9.30
CA TYR A 97 3.17 -6.08 -8.73
C TYR A 97 3.28 -6.18 -7.21
N ILE A 98 2.18 -5.94 -6.52
CA ILE A 98 2.01 -6.35 -5.12
C ILE A 98 1.43 -7.76 -5.13
N GLY A 99 2.07 -8.68 -4.42
CA GLY A 99 1.58 -10.04 -4.25
C GLY A 99 0.34 -10.10 -3.34
N ARG A 100 -0.43 -11.18 -3.44
CA ARG A 100 -1.52 -11.43 -2.48
C ARG A 100 -0.91 -11.85 -1.14
N CYS A 101 -1.10 -11.05 -0.10
CA CYS A 101 -0.48 -11.28 1.20
C CYS A 101 -1.53 -11.44 2.30
N LEU A 102 -1.40 -12.48 3.13
CA LEU A 102 -2.03 -12.52 4.45
C LEU A 102 -1.13 -11.76 5.41
N VAL A 103 -1.67 -10.73 6.06
CA VAL A 103 -0.89 -9.83 6.91
C VAL A 103 -1.55 -9.64 8.27
N GLU A 104 -0.70 -9.42 9.27
CA GLU A 104 -1.08 -8.96 10.60
C GLU A 104 -0.31 -7.64 10.84
N PRO A 105 -0.92 -6.49 10.54
CA PRO A 105 -0.24 -5.22 10.67
C PRO A 105 -0.05 -4.81 12.12
N GLU A 106 1.09 -4.17 12.37
CA GLU A 106 1.37 -3.50 13.64
C GLU A 106 1.71 -2.04 13.36
N ASN A 107 1.12 -1.13 14.14
CA ASN A 107 1.35 0.31 14.00
C ASN A 107 1.16 0.83 12.56
N TYR A 108 0.15 0.31 11.88
CA TYR A 108 -0.26 0.68 10.51
C TYR A 108 0.83 0.35 9.47
N SER A 109 1.68 -0.63 9.78
CA SER A 109 2.73 -1.13 8.91
C SER A 109 2.63 -2.65 8.80
N CYS A 110 2.85 -3.20 7.62
CA CYS A 110 2.92 -4.64 7.42
C CYS A 110 3.95 -5.03 6.34
N PRO A 111 4.56 -6.23 6.43
CA PRO A 111 5.39 -6.74 5.37
C PRO A 111 4.52 -7.19 4.18
N ILE A 112 4.91 -6.79 2.98
CA ILE A 112 4.26 -7.20 1.73
C ILE A 112 5.30 -7.73 0.74
N SER A 113 4.85 -8.60 -0.16
CA SER A 113 5.65 -9.02 -1.32
C SER A 113 5.44 -8.06 -2.47
N VAL A 114 6.54 -7.52 -3.01
CA VAL A 114 6.52 -6.70 -4.24
C VAL A 114 7.44 -7.32 -5.28
N ILE A 115 6.93 -7.48 -6.49
CA ILE A 115 7.60 -8.13 -7.60
C ILE A 115 7.88 -7.07 -8.66
N ASN A 116 9.16 -6.87 -8.97
CA ASN A 116 9.60 -6.12 -10.13
C ASN A 116 9.92 -7.11 -11.26
N THR A 117 9.08 -7.14 -12.30
CA THR A 117 9.27 -8.01 -13.47
C THR A 117 10.11 -7.36 -14.58
N THR A 118 10.50 -6.10 -14.40
CA THR A 118 11.27 -5.36 -15.40
C THR A 118 12.77 -5.72 -15.36
N ASP A 119 13.47 -5.29 -16.39
CA ASP A 119 14.94 -5.45 -16.51
C ASP A 119 15.72 -4.33 -15.81
N GLN A 120 15.01 -3.41 -15.14
CA GLN A 120 15.59 -2.21 -14.57
C GLN A 120 15.44 -2.17 -13.05
N ILE A 121 16.39 -1.50 -12.40
CA ILE A 121 16.26 -1.11 -11.00
C ILE A 121 15.20 -0.01 -10.97
N ILE A 122 14.19 -0.18 -10.13
CA ILE A 122 13.09 0.78 -9.98
C ILE A 122 13.07 1.27 -8.54
N GLU A 123 12.91 2.57 -8.35
CA GLU A 123 12.62 3.16 -7.05
C GLU A 123 11.13 3.38 -6.92
N ILE A 124 10.54 2.82 -5.87
CA ILE A 124 9.15 3.07 -5.49
C ILE A 124 9.10 3.77 -4.14
N ARG A 125 7.96 4.39 -3.85
CA ARG A 125 7.65 4.88 -2.50
C ARG A 125 7.03 3.74 -1.70
N THR A 126 7.13 3.84 -0.37
CA THR A 126 6.33 3.00 0.53
C THR A 126 4.86 3.00 0.08
N PRO A 127 4.31 1.85 -0.35
CA PRO A 127 2.94 1.80 -0.84
C PRO A 127 1.96 1.89 0.33
N LEU A 128 0.81 2.50 0.06
CA LEU A 128 -0.37 2.45 0.93
C LEU A 128 -1.28 1.33 0.42
N VAL A 129 -1.41 0.26 1.21
CA VAL A 129 -2.20 -0.92 0.87
C VAL A 129 -3.51 -0.94 1.64
N LYS A 130 -4.56 -1.46 1.00
CA LYS A 130 -5.85 -1.73 1.65
C LYS A 130 -5.89 -3.18 2.09
N ILE A 131 -6.33 -3.40 3.32
CA ILE A 131 -6.54 -4.74 3.86
C ILE A 131 -8.01 -5.09 3.68
N GLU A 132 -8.30 -6.30 3.21
CA GLU A 132 -9.65 -6.88 3.15
C GLU A 132 -9.83 -7.94 4.24
N ASP A 133 -11.07 -8.09 4.70
CA ASP A 133 -11.40 -9.10 5.70
C ASP A 133 -11.23 -10.51 5.15
N ILE A 134 -10.90 -11.44 6.04
CA ILE A 134 -10.83 -12.85 5.71
C ILE A 134 -12.25 -13.39 5.73
N ASP A 135 -12.73 -13.88 4.60
CA ASP A 135 -14.00 -14.61 4.52
C ASP A 135 -13.84 -15.96 5.27
N THR A 136 -14.38 -16.01 6.48
CA THR A 136 -14.39 -17.22 7.32
C THR A 136 -15.64 -18.08 7.12
N ASP A 137 -16.57 -17.69 6.25
CA ASP A 137 -17.90 -18.31 6.18
C ASP A 137 -17.92 -19.64 5.42
N ASN A 138 -16.81 -20.09 4.84
CA ASN A 138 -16.71 -21.43 4.24
C ASN A 138 -15.31 -22.08 4.35
N PRO A 139 -14.94 -22.64 5.50
CA PRO A 139 -13.65 -23.32 5.69
C PRO A 139 -13.45 -24.54 4.76
N HIS A 140 -14.52 -25.08 4.15
CA HIS A 140 -14.44 -26.23 3.25
C HIS A 140 -14.03 -25.89 1.80
N ALA A 141 -14.06 -24.61 1.40
CA ALA A 141 -13.64 -24.21 0.05
C ALA A 141 -12.10 -24.19 -0.14
N ILE A 142 -11.33 -24.20 0.97
CA ILE A 142 -9.88 -24.00 0.97
C ILE A 142 -9.08 -25.25 0.51
N TYR A 143 -9.70 -26.43 0.49
CA TYR A 143 -9.00 -27.70 0.23
C TYR A 143 -8.87 -28.12 -1.24
N THR A 144 -9.34 -27.32 -2.20
CA THR A 144 -9.24 -27.70 -3.62
C THR A 144 -7.99 -27.10 -4.24
N ILE A 145 -6.83 -27.74 -4.03
CA ILE A 145 -5.75 -27.63 -5.01
C ILE A 145 -6.33 -28.21 -6.30
N GLN A 146 -6.65 -27.36 -7.27
CA GLN A 146 -6.93 -27.86 -8.62
C GLN A 146 -5.63 -28.45 -9.16
N LEU A 147 -5.50 -29.77 -9.00
CA LEU A 147 -4.63 -30.57 -9.85
C LEU A 147 -5.08 -30.31 -11.29
N GLU A 148 -4.34 -29.45 -12.00
CA GLU A 148 -4.49 -29.37 -13.44
C GLU A 148 -4.29 -30.77 -14.01
N LYS A 149 -5.41 -31.28 -14.54
CA LYS A 149 -5.58 -32.44 -15.39
C LYS A 149 -4.28 -32.79 -16.11
N THR A 150 -3.71 -33.94 -15.76
CA THR A 150 -2.73 -34.64 -16.58
C THR A 150 -3.25 -34.68 -18.02
N ARG A 151 -2.62 -33.93 -18.92
CA ARG A 151 -2.87 -34.06 -20.37
C ARG A 151 -2.37 -35.44 -20.78
N SER A 152 -3.25 -36.43 -20.74
CA SER A 152 -3.03 -37.71 -21.38
C SER A 152 -2.81 -37.46 -22.87
N HIS A 153 -1.55 -37.57 -23.31
CA HIS A 153 -1.26 -37.73 -24.73
C HIS A 153 -1.69 -39.16 -25.11
N PRO A 154 -2.65 -39.36 -26.03
CA PRO A 154 -2.85 -40.68 -26.61
C PRO A 154 -1.70 -40.96 -27.57
N SER A 155 -0.84 -41.89 -27.18
CA SER A 155 0.17 -42.51 -28.04
C SER A 155 -0.51 -43.29 -29.16
N SER A 156 -0.71 -42.66 -30.31
CA SER A 156 -1.13 -43.37 -31.51
C SER A 156 0.09 -43.99 -32.20
N ARG A 157 0.38 -45.25 -31.84
CA ARG A 157 1.13 -46.17 -32.70
C ARG A 157 0.25 -46.49 -33.91
N ASN A 158 0.57 -45.90 -35.06
CA ASN A 158 0.11 -46.45 -36.34
C ASN A 158 1.26 -47.21 -37.01
N LYS A 159 1.10 -48.54 -37.03
CA LYS A 159 1.72 -49.42 -38.02
C LYS A 159 1.02 -49.25 -39.36
N GLN A 160 1.79 -49.10 -40.43
CA GLN A 160 1.50 -49.43 -41.85
C GLN A 160 2.74 -48.93 -42.62
N ILE A 161 3.42 -49.62 -43.53
CA ILE A 161 3.41 -50.95 -44.15
C ILE A 161 4.89 -51.25 -44.44
#